data_AF-A0A369JTL5-F1
#
_entry.id   AF-A0A369JTL5-F1
#
_cell.length_a   1.000
_cell.length_b   1.000
_cell.length_c   1.000
_cell.angle_alpha   90.00
_cell.angle_beta   90.00
_cell.angle_gamma   90.00
#
_symmetry.space_group_name_H-M   'P 1'
#
loop_
_entity.id
_entity.type
_entity.pdbx_description
1 polymer ?
#
loop_
_entity_poly.entity_id
_entity_poly.type
_entity_poly.pdbx_seq_one_letter_code
_entity_poly.pdbx_strand_id
1 'polypeptide(L)'
;MSTFSKPSADAIIIHTSMSHSPVFTAEKITLQNIDEFYMGCLRFFVHKRILPHEKVEMVMWNLKHPGMQDWICVNYNAVSDLTFKEFIALLKTKFLKKGWQNQIHQKVIRLQGSQNFWE
;
A
#
# COMPACT_ATOMS: atom_id res chain seq x y z
N MET A 1 15.27 -20.04 31.35
CA MET A 1 15.57 -19.51 30.01
C MET A 1 14.25 -19.06 29.38
N SER A 2 13.93 -17.77 29.49
CA SER A 2 12.68 -17.23 28.94
C SER A 2 12.92 -16.79 27.50
N THR A 3 12.27 -17.44 26.55
CA THR A 3 12.28 -17.07 25.15
C THR A 3 11.44 -15.80 24.97
N PHE A 4 12.12 -14.66 24.79
CA PHE A 4 11.48 -13.45 24.29
C PHE A 4 11.02 -13.72 22.86
N SER A 5 9.71 -13.91 22.68
CA SER A 5 9.11 -13.83 21.35
C SER A 5 9.23 -12.38 20.88
N LYS A 6 10.11 -12.16 19.90
CA LYS A 6 10.32 -10.87 19.24
C LYS A 6 8.95 -10.40 18.72
N PRO A 7 8.46 -9.20 19.06
CA PRO A 7 7.26 -8.68 18.44
C PRO A 7 7.53 -8.58 16.94
N SER A 8 6.62 -9.18 16.15
CA SER A 8 6.59 -9.07 14.69
C SER A 8 6.78 -7.60 14.35
N ALA A 9 7.90 -7.25 13.70
CA ALA A 9 8.18 -5.88 13.34
C ALA A 9 7.05 -5.42 12.41
N ASP A 10 6.12 -4.63 12.95
CA ASP A 10 5.09 -4.01 12.15
C ASP A 10 5.79 -3.19 11.08
N ALA A 11 5.39 -3.45 9.84
CA ALA A 11 5.91 -2.80 8.67
C ALA A 11 5.79 -1.27 8.79
N ILE A 12 6.91 -0.58 8.81
CA ILE A 12 6.95 0.89 8.88
C ILE A 12 6.98 1.43 7.45
N ILE A 13 5.98 2.21 7.04
CA ILE A 13 6.08 3.05 5.84
C ILE A 13 6.97 4.24 6.21
N ILE A 14 8.16 4.32 5.62
CA ILE A 14 9.07 5.45 5.81
C ILE A 14 8.61 6.57 4.87
N HIS A 15 7.86 7.53 5.40
CA HIS A 15 7.55 8.79 4.74
C HIS A 15 7.98 9.94 5.64
N THR A 16 9.29 10.19 5.65
CA THR A 16 9.95 11.19 6.51
C THR A 16 9.81 12.62 6.00
N SER A 17 9.33 12.82 4.77
CA SER A 17 9.22 14.14 4.14
C SER A 17 8.33 14.08 2.89
N MET A 18 7.49 15.11 2.68
CA MET A 18 6.72 15.28 1.44
C MET A 18 7.61 15.54 0.21
N SER A 19 8.91 15.77 0.41
CA SER A 19 9.87 15.97 -0.68
C SER A 19 10.34 14.67 -1.34
N HIS A 20 10.11 13.51 -0.72
CA HIS A 20 10.51 12.23 -1.25
C HIS A 20 9.30 11.31 -1.40
N SER A 21 9.33 10.44 -2.41
CA SER A 21 8.33 9.39 -2.54
C SER A 21 8.37 8.49 -1.30
N PRO A 22 7.22 8.03 -0.80
CA PRO A 22 7.19 7.01 0.25
C PRO A 22 7.94 5.76 -0.18
N VAL A 23 8.55 5.08 0.78
CA VAL A 23 9.20 3.78 0.57
C VAL A 23 8.40 2.69 1.26
N PHE A 24 8.03 1.66 0.51
CA PHE A 24 7.31 0.49 1.03
C PHE A 24 8.33 -0.58 1.44
N THR A 25 8.66 -0.60 2.74
CA THR A 25 9.63 -1.55 3.33
C THR A 25 8.96 -2.66 4.14
N ALA A 26 7.65 -2.86 3.95
CA ALA A 26 6.89 -3.84 4.72
C ALA A 26 7.35 -5.27 4.39
N GLU A 27 7.76 -6.03 5.42
CA GLU A 27 8.04 -7.47 5.27
C GLU A 27 6.76 -8.25 4.93
N LYS A 28 5.64 -7.85 5.54
CA LYS A 28 4.31 -8.42 5.26
C LYS A 28 3.45 -7.41 4.54
N ILE A 29 2.90 -7.82 3.40
CA ILE A 29 2.01 -6.99 2.60
C ILE A 29 0.60 -7.06 3.22
N THR A 30 0.14 -5.93 3.72
CA THR A 30 -1.22 -5.76 4.27
C THR A 30 -1.94 -4.65 3.51
N LEU A 31 -3.27 -4.65 3.59
CA LEU A 31 -4.07 -3.58 3.02
C LEU A 31 -3.69 -2.21 3.61
N GLN A 32 -3.50 -2.16 4.94
CA GLN A 32 -3.18 -0.92 5.65
C GLN A 32 -1.89 -0.31 5.10
N ASN A 33 -0.83 -1.10 4.91
CA ASN A 33 0.44 -0.60 4.42
C ASN A 33 0.32 -0.10 2.97
N ILE A 34 -0.50 -0.75 2.14
CA ILE A 34 -0.79 -0.29 0.77
C ILE A 34 -1.55 1.04 0.80
N ASP A 35 -2.52 1.20 1.70
CA ASP A 35 -3.29 2.44 1.85
C ASP A 35 -2.43 3.58 2.41
N GLU A 36 -1.54 3.31 3.36
CA GLU A 36 -0.56 4.27 3.86
C GLU A 36 0.42 4.72 2.78
N PHE A 37 0.94 3.78 1.98
CA PHE A 37 1.76 4.07 0.81
C PHE A 37 1.01 4.92 -0.21
N TYR A 38 -0.25 4.57 -0.52
CA TYR A 38 -1.12 5.33 -1.41
C TYR A 38 -1.28 6.78 -0.95
N MET A 39 -1.63 6.99 0.31
CA MET A 39 -1.80 8.33 0.88
C MET A 39 -0.49 9.13 0.90
N GLY A 40 0.64 8.47 1.17
CA GLY A 40 1.96 9.09 1.06
C GLY A 40 2.27 9.55 -0.37
N CYS A 41 1.99 8.70 -1.36
CA CYS A 41 2.23 9.02 -2.77
C CYS A 41 1.37 10.22 -3.21
N LEU A 42 0.11 10.28 -2.80
CA LEU A 42 -0.76 11.43 -3.09
C LEU A 42 -0.17 12.74 -2.54
N ARG A 43 0.33 12.74 -1.29
CA ARG A 43 0.98 13.92 -0.70
C ARG A 43 2.23 14.32 -1.47
N PHE A 44 3.08 13.35 -1.82
CA PHE A 44 4.28 13.56 -2.62
C PHE A 44 3.95 14.16 -4.01
N PHE A 45 2.95 13.60 -4.71
CA PHE A 45 2.56 14.08 -6.04
C PHE A 45 2.02 15.51 -6.02
N VAL A 46 1.20 15.86 -5.03
CA VAL A 46 0.70 17.23 -4.88
C VAL A 46 1.85 18.19 -4.58
N HIS A 47 2.75 17.80 -3.68
CA HIS A 47 3.88 18.64 -3.29
C HIS A 47 4.87 18.87 -4.44
N LYS A 48 5.17 17.84 -5.24
CA LYS A 48 6.11 17.91 -6.38
C LYS A 48 5.46 18.27 -7.71
N ARG A 49 4.13 18.37 -7.78
CA ARG A 49 3.36 18.63 -9.01
C ARG A 49 3.64 17.61 -10.13
N ILE A 50 3.73 16.34 -9.76
CA ILE A 50 4.03 15.24 -10.70
C ILE A 50 2.88 15.07 -11.71
N LEU A 51 3.20 14.95 -13.00
CA LEU A 51 2.21 14.77 -14.04
C LEU A 51 1.55 13.39 -13.93
N PRO A 52 0.26 13.24 -14.30
CA PRO A 52 -0.45 11.98 -14.14
C PRO A 52 0.25 10.74 -14.72
N HIS A 53 0.91 10.87 -15.87
CA HIS A 53 1.59 9.78 -16.56
C HIS A 53 2.96 9.41 -15.95
N GLU A 54 3.58 10.31 -15.17
CA GLU A 54 4.89 10.06 -14.53
C GLU A 54 4.72 9.38 -13.14
N LYS A 55 3.51 9.39 -12.58
CA LYS A 55 3.26 9.01 -11.18
C LYS A 55 3.71 7.60 -10.85
N VAL A 56 3.44 6.63 -11.72
CA VAL A 56 3.78 5.22 -11.44
C VAL A 56 5.30 5.03 -11.48
N GLU A 57 5.95 5.53 -12.51
CA GLU A 57 7.40 5.42 -12.67
C GLU A 57 8.17 6.07 -11.50
N MET A 58 7.66 7.19 -10.98
CA MET A 58 8.24 7.88 -9.82
C MET A 58 8.20 7.08 -8.51
N VAL A 59 7.30 6.11 -8.36
CA VAL A 59 7.07 5.43 -7.07
C VAL A 59 7.26 3.92 -7.10
N MET A 60 7.16 3.27 -8.26
CA MET A 60 7.22 1.81 -8.35
C MET A 60 8.55 1.24 -7.83
N TRP A 61 9.66 1.96 -8.05
CA TRP A 61 11.00 1.56 -7.56
C TRP A 61 11.20 1.71 -6.04
N ASN A 62 10.24 2.38 -5.37
CA ASN A 62 10.23 2.53 -3.92
C ASN A 62 9.48 1.39 -3.21
N LEU A 63 8.99 0.40 -3.96
CA LEU A 63 8.59 -0.88 -3.41
C LEU A 63 9.84 -1.70 -3.10
N LYS A 64 10.17 -1.89 -1.82
CA LYS A 64 11.37 -2.61 -1.37
C LYS A 64 11.11 -4.05 -0.93
N HIS A 65 9.85 -4.50 -0.94
CA HIS A 65 9.52 -5.89 -0.74
C HIS A 65 10.08 -6.73 -1.91
N PRO A 66 10.92 -7.75 -1.69
CA PRO A 66 11.59 -8.49 -2.76
C PRO A 66 10.63 -9.02 -3.83
N GLY A 67 9.54 -9.68 -3.41
CA GLY A 67 8.54 -10.19 -4.34
C GLY A 67 7.77 -9.12 -5.13
N MET A 68 7.72 -7.87 -4.65
CA MET A 68 7.15 -6.77 -5.43
C MET A 68 8.14 -6.27 -6.48
N GLN A 69 9.43 -6.20 -6.13
CA GLN A 69 10.50 -5.79 -7.05
C GLN A 69 10.64 -6.78 -8.20
N ASP A 70 10.73 -8.08 -7.90
CA ASP A 70 10.81 -9.12 -8.91
C ASP A 70 9.62 -9.06 -9.87
N TRP A 71 8.41 -8.87 -9.32
CA TRP A 71 7.20 -8.72 -10.11
C TRP A 71 7.22 -7.48 -11.01
N ILE A 72 7.68 -6.33 -10.51
CA ILE A 72 7.84 -5.10 -11.33
C ILE A 72 8.85 -5.32 -12.43
N CYS A 73 10.01 -5.90 -12.14
CA CYS A 73 11.05 -6.16 -13.14
C CYS A 73 10.52 -7.01 -14.30
N VAL A 74 9.73 -8.04 -14.00
CA VAL A 74 9.13 -8.92 -15.03
C VAL A 74 8.01 -8.22 -15.82
N ASN A 75 7.29 -7.29 -15.21
CA ASN A 75 6.10 -6.66 -15.79
C ASN A 75 6.29 -5.17 -16.08
N TYR A 76 7.52 -4.69 -16.19
CA TYR A 76 7.86 -3.25 -16.19
C TYR A 76 6.99 -2.46 -17.17
N ASN A 77 6.99 -2.81 -18.46
CA ASN A 77 6.23 -2.10 -19.49
C ASN A 77 4.72 -2.06 -19.17
N ALA A 78 4.17 -3.18 -18.72
CA ALA A 78 2.74 -3.25 -18.40
C ALA A 78 2.38 -2.47 -17.13
N VAL A 79 3.34 -2.31 -16.21
CA VAL A 79 3.16 -1.57 -14.96
C VAL A 79 3.35 -0.06 -15.18
N SER A 80 4.36 0.35 -15.96
CA SER A 80 4.67 1.77 -16.22
C SER A 80 3.56 2.49 -16.96
N ASP A 81 2.83 1.78 -17.83
CA ASP A 81 1.74 2.34 -18.64
C ASP A 81 0.43 2.57 -17.86
N LEU A 82 0.36 2.12 -16.61
CA LEU A 82 -0.84 2.25 -15.79
C LEU A 82 -1.02 3.68 -15.28
N THR A 83 -2.28 4.08 -15.10
CA THR A 83 -2.57 5.19 -14.20
C THR A 83 -2.23 4.79 -12.76
N PHE A 84 -1.91 5.78 -11.93
CA PHE A 84 -1.62 5.51 -10.51
C PHE A 84 -2.75 4.76 -9.78
N LYS A 85 -4.01 5.01 -10.15
CA LYS A 85 -5.16 4.31 -9.56
C LYS A 85 -5.19 2.82 -9.95
N GLU A 86 -4.92 2.52 -11.22
CA GLU A 86 -4.85 1.15 -11.73
C GLU A 86 -3.68 0.40 -11.10
N PHE A 87 -2.52 1.06 -10.98
CA PHE A 87 -1.35 0.50 -10.30
C PHE A 87 -1.68 0.06 -8.86
N ILE A 88 -2.35 0.91 -8.08
CA ILE A 88 -2.72 0.57 -6.69
C ILE A 88 -3.76 -0.56 -6.63
N ALA A 89 -4.74 -0.57 -7.54
CA ALA A 89 -5.70 -1.67 -7.64
C ALA A 89 -5.01 -3.00 -8.00
N LEU A 90 -4.00 -2.95 -8.88
CA LEU A 90 -3.21 -4.10 -9.28
C LEU A 90 -2.36 -4.63 -8.11
N LEU A 91 -1.72 -3.75 -7.33
CA LEU A 91 -1.00 -4.14 -6.10
C LEU A 91 -1.91 -4.86 -5.11
N LYS A 92 -3.10 -4.31 -4.84
CA LYS A 92 -4.08 -4.94 -3.94
C LYS A 92 -4.52 -6.31 -4.46
N THR A 93 -4.75 -6.43 -5.75
CA THR A 93 -5.19 -7.68 -6.38
C THR A 93 -4.10 -8.74 -6.39
N LYS A 94 -2.83 -8.37 -6.60
CA LYS A 94 -1.71 -9.30 -6.70
C LYS A 94 -1.19 -9.77 -5.35
N PHE A 95 -1.11 -8.87 -4.37
CA PHE A 95 -0.38 -9.15 -3.14
C PHE A 95 -1.27 -9.36 -1.91
N LEU A 96 -2.56 -9.04 -1.97
CA LEU A 96 -3.49 -9.36 -0.88
C LEU A 96 -4.16 -10.72 -1.11
N LYS A 97 -4.49 -11.39 -0.01
CA LYS A 97 -5.21 -12.67 -0.06
C LYS A 97 -6.57 -12.50 -0.75
N LYS A 98 -7.02 -13.54 -1.46
CA LYS A 98 -8.37 -13.59 -2.04
C LYS A 98 -9.43 -13.27 -0.97
N GLY A 99 -10.38 -12.41 -1.29
CA GLY A 99 -11.42 -11.98 -0.36
C GLY A 99 -11.00 -10.85 0.60
N TRP A 100 -9.86 -10.19 0.37
CA TRP A 100 -9.44 -9.02 1.16
C TRP A 100 -10.53 -7.91 1.19
N GLN A 101 -11.28 -7.73 0.11
CA GLN A 101 -12.41 -6.79 0.05
C GLN A 101 -13.51 -7.16 1.07
N ASN A 102 -13.81 -8.46 1.21
CA ASN A 102 -14.80 -8.94 2.17
C ASN A 102 -14.32 -8.70 3.61
N GLN A 103 -13.01 -8.82 3.88
CA GLN A 103 -12.44 -8.53 5.19
C GLN A 103 -12.60 -7.05 5.56
N ILE A 104 -12.45 -6.13 4.60
CA ILE A 104 -12.75 -4.70 4.82
C ILE A 104 -14.23 -4.52 5.12
N HIS A 105 -15.09 -5.08 4.28
CA HIS A 105 -16.54 -4.94 4.41
C HIS A 105 -17.00 -5.41 5.80
N GLN A 106 -16.53 -6.57 6.25
CA GLN A 106 -16.81 -7.08 7.58
C GLN A 106 -16.24 -6.20 8.69
N LYS A 107 -15.05 -5.61 8.51
CA LYS A 107 -14.48 -4.67 9.47
C LYS A 107 -15.34 -3.41 9.60
N VAL A 108 -15.82 -2.85 8.48
CA VAL A 108 -16.70 -1.67 8.48
C VAL A 108 -18.03 -1.98 9.15
N ILE A 109 -18.68 -3.10 8.82
CA ILE A 109 -19.92 -3.52 9.48
C ILE A 109 -19.71 -3.65 11.00
N ARG A 110 -18.61 -4.25 11.45
CA ARG A 110 -18.31 -4.41 12.89
C ARG A 110 -18.07 -3.08 13.60
N LEU A 111 -17.49 -2.09 12.91
CA LEU A 111 -17.24 -0.76 13.45
C LEU A 111 -18.51 0.09 13.56
N GLN A 112 -19.54 -0.20 12.76
CA GLN A 112 -20.83 0.50 12.84
C GLN A 112 -21.60 0.17 14.12
N GLY A 113 -21.17 -0.84 14.89
CA GLY A 113 -21.84 -1.27 16.12
C GLY A 113 -23.25 -1.80 15.85
N SER A 114 -23.82 -2.53 16.80
CA SER A 114 -25.25 -2.85 16.80
C SER A 114 -26.07 -1.66 17.30
N GLN A 115 -25.67 -0.42 16.98
CA GLN A 115 -26.37 0.74 17.47
C GLN A 115 -27.55 1.00 16.56
N ASN A 116 -28.72 0.59 17.04
CA ASN A 116 -29.98 0.92 16.42
C ASN A 116 -30.07 2.45 16.38
N PHE A 117 -30.35 3.02 15.20
CA PHE A 117 -30.54 4.47 15.01
C PHE A 117 -31.66 5.06 15.89
N TRP A 118 -32.43 4.21 16.57
CA TRP A 118 -33.60 4.55 17.38
C TRP A 118 -33.45 4.25 18.88
N GLU A 119 -32.24 3.94 19.37
CA GLU A 119 -31.91 3.90 20.82
C GLU A 119 -31.16 5.17 21.24
#